data_AF-A0A0C4YDS9-F1
#
_entry.id   AF-A0A0C4YDS9-F1
#
_cell.length_a   1.000
_cell.length_b   1.000
_cell.length_c   1.000
_cell.angle_alpha   90.00
_cell.angle_beta   90.00
_cell.angle_gamma   90.00
#
_symmetry.space_group_name_H-M   'P 1'
#
loop_
_entity.id
_entity.type
_entity.pdbx_description
1 polymer ?
#
loop_
_entity_poly.entity_id
_entity_poly.type
_entity_poly.pdbx_seq_one_letter_code
_entity_poly.pdbx_strand_id
1 'polypeptide(L)'
;MQLKLDGLEAHLRQAKGRGLAPLYVVHGDEHLLVLEAVDRLRQAAREAGFTEREVLSSERGFNWGHVVQAQQSMSLFGDRKIVELRIPSGKPGKDGGEALRAVAAQPSPDVVMFITLPRLDFATAKSAWFQALDAAGVSIKVDSVDRTRLPAWVGERLALQQQRVEPGEPGRRALQFIADKVEGNLLAAHQEIQKLGLLYPAGPLTFEQVHDAVLNVARYDVFKLSEAMLSGDVPRLVRMLEGLRGEGEATVLVLWALTEEIRVLSKVRQGLAAGKQIGVLTRELRIWGPREKLVPQAAQRLSLAQLEAALGMAAKLDRQVKGLRAEGMPAEPWDGLLQLALTIAR
;
A
#
# COMPACT_ATOMS: atom_id res chain seq x y z
N MET A 1 -17.10 -11.43 -11.15
CA MET A 1 -16.74 -10.38 -12.14
C MET A 1 -15.75 -9.44 -11.48
N GLN A 2 -14.57 -9.21 -12.07
CA GLN A 2 -13.57 -8.31 -11.47
C GLN A 2 -13.61 -6.90 -12.06
N LEU A 3 -13.62 -5.90 -11.19
CA LEU A 3 -13.57 -4.47 -11.49
C LEU A 3 -12.34 -3.84 -10.83
N LYS A 4 -11.81 -2.79 -11.46
CA LYS A 4 -10.91 -1.85 -10.79
C LYS A 4 -11.73 -0.78 -10.06
N LEU A 5 -11.13 -0.14 -9.05
CA LEU A 5 -11.79 0.91 -8.27
C LEU A 5 -12.41 2.03 -9.13
N ASP A 6 -11.72 2.47 -10.18
CA ASP A 6 -12.20 3.54 -11.08
C ASP A 6 -13.50 3.16 -11.81
N GLY A 7 -13.78 1.87 -11.97
CA GLY A 7 -15.01 1.36 -12.57
C GLY A 7 -16.19 1.23 -11.59
N LEU A 8 -15.96 1.42 -10.29
CA LEU A 8 -16.97 1.19 -9.25
C LEU A 8 -18.17 2.13 -9.40
N GLU A 9 -17.93 3.40 -9.71
CA GLU A 9 -19.02 4.37 -9.81
C GLU A 9 -19.93 4.08 -11.01
N ALA A 10 -19.35 3.74 -12.16
CA ALA A 10 -20.10 3.33 -13.34
C ALA A 10 -20.91 2.05 -13.07
N HIS A 11 -20.33 1.07 -12.38
CA HIS A 11 -21.03 -0.14 -11.95
C HIS A 11 -22.22 0.17 -11.04
N LEU A 12 -22.02 1.00 -10.02
CA LEU A 12 -23.08 1.38 -9.07
C LEU A 12 -24.23 2.13 -9.76
N ARG A 13 -23.94 3.00 -10.72
CA ARG A 13 -24.97 3.68 -11.53
C ARG A 13 -25.80 2.68 -12.33
N GLN A 14 -25.17 1.67 -12.94
CA GLN A 14 -25.89 0.61 -13.66
C GLN A 14 -26.72 -0.27 -12.71
N ALA A 15 -26.21 -0.55 -11.51
CA ALA A 15 -26.87 -1.36 -10.50
C ALA A 15 -28.16 -0.69 -9.97
N LYS A 16 -28.30 0.64 -10.01
CA LYS A 16 -29.55 1.33 -9.63
C LYS A 16 -30.76 0.86 -10.43
N GLY A 17 -30.58 0.46 -11.70
CA GLY A 17 -31.66 -0.04 -12.55
C GLY A 17 -31.80 -1.57 -12.58
N ARG A 18 -30.71 -2.32 -12.31
CA ARG A 18 -30.68 -3.79 -12.40
C ARG A 18 -30.73 -4.50 -11.04
N GLY A 19 -30.61 -3.77 -9.95
CA GLY A 19 -30.33 -4.30 -8.62
C GLY A 19 -28.83 -4.41 -8.36
N LEU A 20 -28.46 -4.35 -7.08
CA LEU A 20 -27.10 -4.62 -6.63
C LEU A 20 -26.79 -6.12 -6.76
N ALA A 21 -25.54 -6.45 -7.06
CA ALA A 21 -25.08 -7.82 -6.88
C ALA A 21 -25.22 -8.24 -5.40
N PRO A 22 -25.50 -9.53 -5.11
CA PRO A 22 -25.69 -9.99 -3.74
C PRO A 22 -24.39 -9.99 -2.91
N LEU A 23 -23.24 -9.97 -3.60
CA LEU A 23 -21.92 -10.09 -2.99
C LEU A 23 -20.92 -9.15 -3.66
N TYR A 24 -20.16 -8.42 -2.84
CA TYR A 24 -19.02 -7.63 -3.26
C TYR A 24 -17.79 -8.00 -2.45
N VAL A 25 -16.65 -8.20 -3.13
CA VAL A 25 -15.36 -8.45 -2.47
C VAL A 25 -14.42 -7.29 -2.78
N VAL A 26 -14.10 -6.45 -1.80
CA VAL A 26 -13.13 -5.36 -1.94
C VAL A 26 -11.79 -5.83 -1.42
N HIS A 27 -10.74 -5.77 -2.25
CA HIS A 27 -9.43 -6.24 -1.84
C HIS A 27 -8.29 -5.31 -2.27
N GLY A 28 -7.38 -5.02 -1.34
CA GLY A 28 -6.22 -4.16 -1.57
C GLY A 28 -5.56 -3.70 -0.28
N ASP A 29 -4.33 -3.22 -0.38
CA ASP A 29 -3.55 -2.76 0.79
C ASP A 29 -3.71 -1.27 1.06
N GLU A 30 -4.28 -0.52 0.11
CA GLU A 30 -4.49 0.92 0.25
C GLU A 30 -5.76 1.23 1.06
N HIS A 31 -5.58 1.37 2.37
CA HIS A 31 -6.67 1.39 3.34
C HIS A 31 -7.74 2.47 3.04
N LEU A 32 -7.32 3.70 2.75
CA LEU A 32 -8.25 4.78 2.43
C LEU A 32 -9.16 4.42 1.25
N LEU A 33 -8.58 3.90 0.17
CA LEU A 33 -9.31 3.60 -1.06
C LEU A 33 -10.26 2.40 -0.87
N VAL A 34 -9.87 1.43 -0.05
CA VAL A 34 -10.74 0.31 0.35
C VAL A 34 -11.94 0.83 1.16
N LEU A 35 -11.71 1.71 2.15
CA LEU A 35 -12.77 2.31 2.94
C LEU A 35 -13.75 3.09 2.06
N GLU A 36 -13.25 3.95 1.17
CA GLU A 36 -14.09 4.71 0.25
C GLU A 36 -14.91 3.82 -0.68
N ALA A 37 -14.33 2.72 -1.16
CA ALA A 37 -15.04 1.75 -1.99
C ALA A 37 -16.20 1.12 -1.23
N VAL A 38 -15.96 0.66 0.01
CA VAL A 38 -16.99 0.08 0.88
C VAL A 38 -18.04 1.11 1.26
N ASP A 39 -17.66 2.36 1.50
CA ASP A 39 -18.60 3.44 1.82
C ASP A 39 -19.52 3.76 0.64
N ARG A 40 -18.99 3.78 -0.60
CA ARG A 40 -19.81 3.92 -1.82
C ARG A 40 -20.77 2.74 -2.00
N LEU A 41 -20.31 1.51 -1.76
CA LEU A 41 -21.17 0.32 -1.77
C LEU A 41 -22.28 0.41 -0.72
N ARG A 42 -21.94 0.83 0.50
CA ARG A 42 -22.89 1.01 1.60
C ARG A 42 -23.92 2.08 1.29
N GLN A 43 -23.51 3.20 0.72
CA GLN A 43 -24.43 4.24 0.29
C GLN A 43 -25.40 3.71 -0.77
N ALA A 44 -24.90 3.02 -1.80
CA ALA A 44 -25.74 2.44 -2.84
C ALA A 44 -26.71 1.38 -2.28
N ALA A 45 -26.28 0.55 -1.32
CA ALA A 45 -27.14 -0.41 -0.64
C ALA A 45 -28.25 0.29 0.17
N ARG A 46 -27.93 1.35 0.91
CA ARG A 46 -28.94 2.14 1.62
C ARG A 46 -29.96 2.78 0.68
N GLU A 47 -29.49 3.36 -0.43
CA GLU A 47 -30.37 3.91 -1.48
C GLU A 47 -31.25 2.82 -2.11
N ALA A 48 -30.73 1.60 -2.20
CA ALA A 48 -31.48 0.44 -2.67
C ALA A 48 -32.40 -0.16 -1.60
N GLY A 49 -32.45 0.38 -0.38
CA GLY A 49 -33.35 -0.01 0.72
C GLY A 49 -32.82 -1.08 1.68
N PHE A 50 -31.49 -1.26 1.75
CA PHE A 50 -30.83 -2.06 2.79
C PHE A 50 -30.52 -1.15 4.00
N THR A 51 -31.31 -1.27 5.05
CA THR A 51 -31.35 -0.35 6.21
C THR A 51 -30.57 -0.88 7.40
N GLU A 52 -30.57 -2.20 7.61
CA GLU A 52 -29.82 -2.86 8.67
C GLU A 52 -28.35 -3.05 8.31
N ARG A 53 -27.47 -3.05 9.32
CA ARG A 53 -26.03 -3.29 9.14
C ARG A 53 -25.46 -4.16 10.25
N GLU A 54 -24.80 -5.24 9.85
CA GLU A 54 -24.02 -6.10 10.72
C GLU A 54 -22.57 -6.12 10.25
N VAL A 55 -21.62 -6.03 11.19
CA VAL A 55 -20.18 -6.05 10.89
C VAL A 55 -19.54 -7.22 11.60
N LEU A 56 -18.87 -8.08 10.85
CA LEU A 56 -18.14 -9.25 11.32
C LEU A 56 -16.65 -9.06 11.02
N SER A 57 -15.79 -9.28 12.01
CA SER A 57 -14.33 -9.21 11.84
C SER A 57 -13.72 -10.56 12.17
N SER A 58 -12.98 -11.14 11.23
CA SER A 58 -12.29 -12.40 11.43
C SER A 58 -11.05 -12.20 12.28
N GLU A 59 -11.13 -12.65 13.53
CA GLU A 59 -10.05 -12.66 14.50
C GLU A 59 -9.74 -14.10 14.92
N ARG A 60 -8.71 -14.28 15.77
CA ARG A 60 -8.35 -15.60 16.27
C ARG A 60 -9.52 -16.19 17.07
N GLY A 61 -10.00 -17.37 16.65
CA GLY A 61 -11.15 -18.04 17.28
C GLY A 61 -12.51 -17.57 16.74
N PHE A 62 -12.54 -16.80 15.65
CA PHE A 62 -13.79 -16.36 15.03
C PHE A 62 -14.67 -17.53 14.57
N ASN A 63 -15.95 -17.49 14.92
CA ASN A 63 -16.94 -18.50 14.54
C ASN A 63 -17.52 -18.20 13.15
N TRP A 64 -17.06 -18.94 12.14
CA TRP A 64 -17.51 -18.79 10.76
C TRP A 64 -18.98 -19.18 10.53
N GLY A 65 -19.60 -19.91 11.45
CA GLY A 65 -21.04 -20.17 11.42
C GLY A 65 -21.87 -18.89 11.45
N HIS A 66 -21.38 -17.83 12.11
CA HIS A 66 -22.08 -16.53 12.16
C HIS A 66 -22.18 -15.89 10.78
N VAL A 67 -21.22 -16.12 9.88
CA VAL A 67 -21.26 -15.56 8.52
C VAL A 67 -22.40 -16.17 7.71
N VAL A 68 -22.57 -17.49 7.80
CA VAL A 68 -23.66 -18.21 7.11
C VAL A 68 -25.01 -17.81 7.71
N GLN A 69 -25.09 -17.75 9.04
CA GLN A 69 -26.31 -17.32 9.75
C GLN A 69 -26.69 -15.88 9.39
N ALA A 70 -25.73 -14.95 9.36
CA ALA A 70 -25.98 -13.56 9.01
C ALA A 70 -26.50 -13.40 7.57
N GLN A 71 -26.12 -14.29 6.65
CA GLN A 71 -26.59 -14.30 5.27
C GLN A 71 -28.00 -14.90 5.14
N GLN A 72 -28.35 -15.87 5.98
CA GLN A 72 -29.63 -16.57 5.96
C GLN A 72 -30.68 -15.95 6.89
N SER A 73 -30.28 -15.04 7.79
CA SER A 73 -31.20 -14.38 8.70
C SER A 73 -32.15 -13.48 7.91
N MET A 74 -33.44 -13.84 7.89
CA MET A 74 -34.50 -12.96 7.41
C MET A 74 -34.79 -11.90 8.48
N SER A 75 -34.90 -10.63 8.09
CA SER A 75 -35.38 -9.61 9.03
C SER A 75 -36.83 -9.89 9.39
N LEU A 76 -37.14 -9.86 10.68
CA LEU A 76 -38.50 -10.01 11.19
C LEU A 76 -39.42 -8.83 10.82
N PHE A 77 -38.83 -7.70 10.42
CA PHE A 77 -39.54 -6.47 10.06
C PHE A 77 -39.59 -6.23 8.54
N GLY A 78 -39.08 -7.16 7.73
CA GLY A 78 -38.99 -7.01 6.28
C GLY A 78 -37.87 -6.07 5.81
N ASP A 79 -36.98 -5.66 6.73
CA ASP A 79 -35.82 -4.83 6.41
C ASP A 79 -34.73 -5.66 5.72
N ARG A 80 -34.08 -5.06 4.73
CA ARG A 80 -32.93 -5.70 4.05
C ARG A 80 -31.63 -5.32 4.75
N LYS A 81 -30.67 -6.23 4.77
CA LYS A 81 -29.47 -6.14 5.61
C LYS A 81 -28.18 -6.05 4.81
N ILE A 82 -27.25 -5.23 5.29
CA ILE A 82 -25.85 -5.18 4.85
C ILE A 82 -25.02 -6.03 5.82
N VAL A 83 -24.31 -7.03 5.33
CA VAL A 83 -23.31 -7.79 6.11
C VAL A 83 -21.91 -7.41 5.65
N GLU A 84 -21.13 -6.77 6.51
CA GLU A 84 -19.73 -6.44 6.26
C GLU A 84 -18.80 -7.43 6.95
N LEU A 85 -18.16 -8.31 6.19
CA LEU A 85 -17.16 -9.24 6.70
C LEU A 85 -15.74 -8.72 6.41
N ARG A 86 -14.93 -8.55 7.45
CA ARG A 86 -13.52 -8.17 7.34
C ARG A 86 -12.64 -9.37 7.62
N ILE A 87 -11.68 -9.65 6.75
CA ILE A 87 -10.69 -10.71 6.96
C ILE A 87 -9.29 -10.10 6.87
N PRO A 88 -8.80 -9.47 7.96
CA PRO A 88 -7.53 -8.73 7.94
C PRO A 88 -6.33 -9.58 7.52
N SER A 89 -6.33 -10.88 7.83
CA SER A 89 -5.27 -11.81 7.44
C SER A 89 -5.30 -12.18 5.95
N GLY A 90 -6.41 -11.90 5.25
CA GLY A 90 -6.70 -12.42 3.91
C GLY A 90 -6.91 -13.93 3.84
N LYS A 91 -6.80 -14.64 4.97
CA LYS A 91 -6.76 -16.11 5.03
C LYS A 91 -7.86 -16.61 5.97
N PRO A 92 -9.00 -17.09 5.42
CA PRO A 92 -10.13 -17.56 6.22
C PRO A 92 -9.93 -18.97 6.81
N GLY A 93 -8.83 -19.65 6.48
CA GLY A 93 -8.60 -21.04 6.89
C GLY A 93 -9.58 -22.01 6.21
N LYS A 94 -9.67 -23.23 6.77
CA LYS A 94 -10.55 -24.29 6.23
C LYS A 94 -12.03 -23.94 6.45
N ASP A 95 -12.40 -23.71 7.71
CA ASP A 95 -13.79 -23.47 8.13
C ASP A 95 -14.36 -22.21 7.48
N GLY A 96 -13.56 -21.14 7.43
CA GLY A 96 -13.99 -19.92 6.73
C GLY A 96 -14.06 -20.09 5.22
N GLY A 97 -13.16 -20.86 4.62
CA GLY A 97 -13.27 -21.21 3.21
C GLY A 97 -14.54 -21.99 2.88
N GLU A 98 -14.99 -22.88 3.77
CA GLU A 98 -16.25 -23.60 3.64
C GLU A 98 -17.46 -22.65 3.79
N ALA A 99 -17.47 -21.80 4.82
CA ALA A 99 -18.53 -20.82 5.05
C ALA A 99 -18.69 -19.84 3.88
N LEU A 100 -17.58 -19.32 3.33
CA LEU A 100 -17.60 -18.42 2.17
C LEU A 100 -18.14 -19.08 0.91
N ARG A 101 -17.85 -20.37 0.69
CA ARG A 101 -18.46 -21.13 -0.41
C ARG A 101 -19.96 -21.32 -0.22
N ALA A 102 -20.40 -21.59 1.01
CA ALA A 102 -21.82 -21.74 1.32
C ALA A 102 -22.58 -20.42 1.06
N VAL A 103 -22.01 -19.29 1.48
CA VAL A 103 -22.53 -17.95 1.18
C VAL A 103 -22.64 -17.72 -0.33
N ALA A 104 -21.59 -18.04 -1.08
CA ALA A 104 -21.56 -17.85 -2.54
C ALA A 104 -22.58 -18.73 -3.28
N ALA A 105 -22.83 -19.93 -2.77
CA ALA A 105 -23.76 -20.89 -3.39
C ALA A 105 -25.24 -20.50 -3.21
N GLN A 106 -25.58 -19.79 -2.12
CA GLN A 106 -26.95 -19.43 -1.78
C GLN A 106 -27.03 -17.96 -1.32
N PRO A 107 -26.86 -16.99 -2.23
CA PRO A 107 -27.08 -15.60 -1.90
C PRO A 107 -28.55 -15.34 -1.53
N SER A 108 -28.79 -14.51 -0.52
CA SER A 108 -30.13 -14.07 -0.14
C SER A 108 -30.47 -12.78 -0.91
N PRO A 109 -31.69 -12.62 -1.43
CA PRO A 109 -32.12 -11.37 -2.07
C PRO A 109 -32.22 -10.20 -1.07
N ASP A 110 -32.39 -10.51 0.22
CA ASP A 110 -32.58 -9.53 1.29
C ASP A 110 -31.28 -9.16 2.01
N VAL A 111 -30.17 -9.82 1.66
CA VAL A 111 -28.86 -9.55 2.25
C VAL A 111 -27.84 -9.26 1.17
N VAL A 112 -27.19 -8.10 1.28
CA VAL A 112 -26.00 -7.78 0.49
C VAL A 112 -24.76 -7.94 1.36
N MET A 113 -23.81 -8.75 0.90
CA MET A 113 -22.58 -9.00 1.63
C MET A 113 -21.39 -8.26 1.02
N PHE A 114 -20.65 -7.54 1.87
CA PHE A 114 -19.39 -6.90 1.51
C PHE A 114 -18.26 -7.59 2.26
N ILE A 115 -17.30 -8.14 1.52
CA ILE A 115 -16.12 -8.80 2.08
C ILE A 115 -14.90 -7.91 1.83
N THR A 116 -14.17 -7.57 2.88
CA THR A 116 -12.93 -6.79 2.80
C THR A 116 -11.72 -7.67 3.06
N LEU A 117 -10.76 -7.66 2.13
CA LEU A 117 -9.53 -8.43 2.18
C LEU A 117 -8.31 -7.50 1.96
N PRO A 118 -7.12 -7.86 2.49
CA PRO A 118 -5.88 -7.27 1.99
C PRO A 118 -5.65 -7.65 0.52
N ARG A 119 -4.57 -7.16 -0.09
CA ARG A 119 -4.18 -7.59 -1.43
C ARG A 119 -4.03 -9.11 -1.50
N LEU A 120 -4.64 -9.69 -2.54
CA LEU A 120 -4.61 -11.13 -2.76
C LEU A 120 -3.25 -11.56 -3.29
N ASP A 121 -2.67 -12.58 -2.66
CA ASP A 121 -1.59 -13.36 -3.27
C ASP A 121 -2.12 -14.34 -4.33
N PHE A 122 -1.22 -14.91 -5.13
CA PHE A 122 -1.60 -15.82 -6.21
C PHE A 122 -2.36 -17.06 -5.72
N ALA A 123 -1.93 -17.63 -4.58
CA ALA A 123 -2.55 -18.82 -4.01
C ALA A 123 -3.99 -18.55 -3.55
N THR A 124 -4.20 -17.40 -2.91
CA THR A 124 -5.50 -16.94 -2.42
C THR A 124 -6.44 -16.65 -3.59
N ALA A 125 -5.95 -15.93 -4.60
CA ALA A 125 -6.73 -15.65 -5.82
C ALA A 125 -7.16 -16.94 -6.55
N LYS A 126 -6.38 -18.02 -6.48
CA LYS A 126 -6.68 -19.32 -7.09
C LYS A 126 -7.44 -20.29 -6.17
N SER A 127 -7.68 -19.92 -4.93
CA SER A 127 -8.38 -20.78 -3.98
C SER A 127 -9.85 -21.00 -4.37
N ALA A 128 -10.38 -22.18 -4.06
CA ALA A 128 -11.76 -22.53 -4.39
C ALA A 128 -12.79 -21.59 -3.72
N TRP A 129 -12.50 -21.09 -2.52
CA TRP A 129 -13.40 -20.17 -1.82
C TRP A 129 -13.45 -18.81 -2.50
N PHE A 130 -12.31 -18.27 -2.94
CA PHE A 130 -12.29 -16.97 -3.61
C PHE A 130 -12.93 -17.05 -5.00
N GLN A 131 -12.65 -18.12 -5.74
CA GLN A 131 -13.25 -18.36 -7.06
C GLN A 131 -14.79 -18.50 -6.96
N ALA A 132 -15.31 -19.10 -5.89
CA ALA A 132 -16.76 -19.14 -5.64
C ALA A 132 -17.35 -17.74 -5.42
N LEU A 133 -16.69 -16.90 -4.63
CA LEU A 133 -17.12 -15.52 -4.39
C LEU A 133 -17.07 -14.66 -5.67
N ASP A 134 -16.00 -14.76 -6.46
CA ASP A 134 -15.87 -13.99 -7.72
C ASP A 134 -16.88 -14.46 -8.78
N ALA A 135 -17.28 -15.74 -8.77
CA ALA A 135 -18.35 -16.24 -9.63
C ALA A 135 -19.75 -15.76 -9.19
N ALA A 136 -20.00 -15.69 -7.88
CA ALA A 136 -21.30 -15.31 -7.31
C ALA A 136 -21.53 -13.79 -7.21
N GLY A 137 -20.49 -12.98 -7.37
CA GLY A 137 -20.56 -11.54 -7.13
C GLY A 137 -19.55 -10.69 -7.91
N VAL A 138 -19.23 -9.55 -7.33
CA VAL A 138 -18.34 -8.55 -7.93
C VAL A 138 -17.10 -8.36 -7.05
N SER A 139 -15.94 -8.64 -7.62
CA SER A 139 -14.64 -8.39 -7.00
C SER A 139 -14.12 -7.01 -7.41
N ILE A 140 -13.71 -6.20 -6.45
CA ILE A 140 -13.18 -4.85 -6.64
C ILE A 140 -11.72 -4.85 -6.17
N LYS A 141 -10.82 -4.80 -7.15
CA LYS A 141 -9.39 -4.68 -6.90
C LYS A 141 -9.03 -3.22 -6.66
N VAL A 142 -8.49 -2.95 -5.48
CA VAL A 142 -7.93 -1.66 -5.09
C VAL A 142 -6.41 -1.74 -5.18
N ASP A 143 -5.86 -1.03 -6.16
CA ASP A 143 -4.41 -0.90 -6.34
C ASP A 143 -3.89 0.28 -5.51
N SER A 144 -2.69 0.13 -4.94
CA SER A 144 -2.01 1.21 -4.23
C SER A 144 -1.67 2.37 -5.16
N VAL A 145 -1.59 3.58 -4.60
CA VAL A 145 -1.16 4.76 -5.35
C VAL A 145 0.36 4.83 -5.32
N ASP A 146 0.97 4.47 -6.46
CA ASP A 146 2.42 4.58 -6.62
C ASP A 146 2.89 6.04 -6.54
N ARG A 147 4.14 6.24 -6.09
CA ARG A 147 4.77 7.55 -5.93
C ARG A 147 4.65 8.43 -7.18
N THR A 148 4.80 7.84 -8.37
CA THR A 148 4.72 8.57 -9.65
C THR A 148 3.32 9.08 -9.95
N ARG A 149 2.27 8.43 -9.43
CA ARG A 149 0.88 8.88 -9.57
C ARG A 149 0.41 9.76 -8.42
N LEU A 150 1.12 9.78 -7.30
CA LEU A 150 0.70 10.49 -6.09
C LEU A 150 0.46 11.99 -6.34
N PRO A 151 1.28 12.74 -7.11
CA PRO A 151 0.99 14.14 -7.43
C PRO A 151 -0.34 14.32 -8.20
N ALA A 152 -0.63 13.42 -9.14
CA ALA A 152 -1.89 13.46 -9.89
C ALA A 152 -3.08 13.15 -8.99
N TRP A 153 -2.96 12.14 -8.13
CA TRP A 153 -3.97 11.79 -7.14
C TRP A 153 -4.25 12.95 -6.17
N VAL A 154 -3.22 13.66 -5.69
CA VAL A 154 -3.40 14.87 -4.87
C VAL A 154 -4.19 15.93 -5.64
N GLY A 155 -3.87 16.15 -6.91
CA GLY A 155 -4.60 17.07 -7.78
C GLY A 155 -6.08 16.72 -7.93
N GLU A 156 -6.40 15.44 -8.13
CA GLU A 156 -7.78 14.94 -8.19
C GLU A 156 -8.54 15.19 -6.89
N ARG A 157 -7.89 14.99 -5.73
CA ARG A 157 -8.48 15.23 -4.42
C ARG A 157 -8.74 16.72 -4.15
N LEU A 158 -7.81 17.60 -4.51
CA LEU A 158 -8.01 19.05 -4.42
C LEU A 158 -9.21 19.49 -5.27
N ALA A 159 -9.38 18.91 -6.47
CA ALA A 159 -10.48 19.24 -7.36
C ALA A 159 -11.86 18.87 -6.76
N LEU A 160 -11.96 17.79 -5.97
CA LEU A 160 -13.20 17.40 -5.28
C LEU A 160 -13.69 18.47 -4.29
N GLN A 161 -12.78 19.26 -3.72
CA GLN A 161 -13.10 20.38 -2.84
C GLN A 161 -13.00 21.74 -3.55
N GLN A 162 -13.09 21.74 -4.89
CA GLN A 162 -13.05 22.94 -5.74
C GLN A 162 -11.76 23.76 -5.61
N GLN A 163 -10.67 23.13 -5.18
CA GLN A 163 -9.34 23.71 -5.14
C GLN A 163 -8.47 23.14 -6.26
N ARG A 164 -7.43 23.89 -6.61
CA ARG A 164 -6.38 23.48 -7.55
C ARG A 164 -5.07 24.13 -7.13
N VAL A 165 -3.95 23.67 -7.65
CA VAL A 165 -2.69 24.41 -7.53
C VAL A 165 -2.57 25.48 -8.61
N GLU A 166 -1.68 26.45 -8.42
CA GLU A 166 -1.32 27.42 -9.47
C GLU A 166 -0.87 26.73 -10.77
N PRO A 167 -1.12 27.33 -11.94
CA PRO A 167 -0.67 26.76 -13.20
C PRO A 167 0.86 26.78 -13.32
N GLY A 168 1.40 25.90 -14.17
CA GLY A 168 2.82 25.89 -14.50
C GLY A 168 3.71 25.28 -13.44
N GLU A 169 4.94 25.80 -13.33
CA GLU A 169 5.97 25.25 -12.46
C GLU A 169 5.67 25.37 -10.94
N PRO A 170 5.12 26.49 -10.44
CA PRO A 170 4.78 26.61 -9.02
C PRO A 170 3.80 25.53 -8.54
N GLY A 171 2.74 25.25 -9.30
CA GLY A 171 1.80 24.21 -8.90
C GLY A 171 2.34 22.79 -9.04
N ARG A 172 3.15 22.50 -10.07
CA ARG A 172 3.84 21.20 -10.15
C ARG A 172 4.71 20.96 -8.91
N ARG A 173 5.42 22.00 -8.46
CA ARG A 173 6.22 21.96 -7.24
C ARG A 173 5.37 21.76 -5.99
N ALA A 174 4.21 22.42 -5.90
CA ALA A 174 3.28 22.25 -4.79
C ALA A 174 2.73 20.81 -4.71
N LEU A 175 2.29 20.24 -5.84
CA LEU A 175 1.82 18.85 -5.89
C LEU A 175 2.92 17.85 -5.51
N GLN A 176 4.15 18.08 -6.00
CA GLN A 176 5.28 17.25 -5.65
C GLN A 176 5.65 17.37 -4.16
N PHE A 177 5.59 18.58 -3.60
CA PHE A 177 5.81 18.82 -2.18
C PHE A 177 4.79 18.06 -1.31
N ILE A 178 3.49 18.14 -1.64
CA ILE A 178 2.47 17.38 -0.92
C ILE A 178 2.75 15.89 -1.05
N ALA A 179 3.02 15.39 -2.26
CA ALA A 179 3.32 13.98 -2.49
C ALA A 179 4.51 13.49 -1.65
N ASP A 180 5.57 14.29 -1.52
CA ASP A 180 6.73 13.97 -0.68
C ASP A 180 6.39 13.94 0.82
N LYS A 181 5.47 14.81 1.27
CA LYS A 181 5.05 14.94 2.68
C LYS A 181 4.01 13.93 3.13
N VAL A 182 3.36 13.23 2.20
CA VAL A 182 2.27 12.29 2.49
C VAL A 182 2.54 10.87 1.99
N GLU A 183 3.75 10.63 1.47
CA GLU A 183 4.15 9.36 0.89
C GLU A 183 3.88 8.19 1.85
N GLY A 184 3.25 7.12 1.33
CA GLY A 184 2.99 5.92 2.10
C GLY A 184 1.85 6.04 3.11
N ASN A 185 1.16 7.19 3.18
CA ASN A 185 0.07 7.41 4.11
C ASN A 185 -1.10 8.17 3.44
N LEU A 186 -1.85 7.51 2.56
CA LEU A 186 -2.96 8.17 1.85
C LEU A 186 -4.07 8.66 2.80
N LEU A 187 -4.28 7.99 3.93
CA LEU A 187 -5.27 8.44 4.91
C LEU A 187 -4.88 9.81 5.48
N ALA A 188 -3.63 9.98 5.92
CA ALA A 188 -3.16 11.29 6.35
C ALA A 188 -3.07 12.28 5.19
N ALA A 189 -2.71 11.83 3.98
CA ALA A 189 -2.75 12.66 2.77
C ALA A 189 -4.14 13.26 2.55
N HIS A 190 -5.19 12.45 2.70
CA HIS A 190 -6.57 12.90 2.57
C HIS A 190 -6.92 13.95 3.63
N GLN A 191 -6.48 13.75 4.88
CA GLN A 191 -6.71 14.72 5.96
C GLN A 191 -5.97 16.04 5.72
N GLU A 192 -4.71 15.99 5.27
CA GLU A 192 -3.93 17.18 4.93
C GLU A 192 -4.55 17.95 3.76
N ILE A 193 -5.10 17.24 2.76
CA ILE A 193 -5.81 17.86 1.64
C ILE A 193 -7.13 18.49 2.13
N GLN A 194 -7.92 17.78 2.94
CA GLN A 194 -9.15 18.34 3.53
C GLN A 194 -8.85 19.60 4.36
N LYS A 195 -7.75 19.61 5.10
CA LYS A 195 -7.30 20.76 5.88
C LYS A 195 -7.05 21.98 4.99
N LEU A 196 -6.48 21.81 3.79
CA LEU A 196 -6.36 22.92 2.83
C LEU A 196 -7.72 23.49 2.42
N GLY A 197 -8.75 22.65 2.29
CA GLY A 197 -10.13 23.07 2.01
C GLY A 197 -10.78 23.84 3.16
N LEU A 198 -10.34 23.60 4.39
CA LEU A 198 -10.81 24.33 5.58
C LEU A 198 -10.07 25.65 5.82
N LEU A 199 -8.79 25.72 5.44
CA LEU A 199 -7.93 26.89 5.66
C LEU A 199 -8.05 27.94 4.54
N TYR A 200 -8.31 27.50 3.31
CA TYR A 200 -8.31 28.36 2.14
C TYR A 200 -9.61 28.20 1.34
N PRO A 201 -10.07 29.26 0.66
CA PRO A 201 -11.28 29.19 -0.16
C PRO A 201 -11.08 28.29 -1.39
N ALA A 202 -12.19 28.00 -2.09
CA ALA A 202 -12.14 27.38 -3.42
C ALA A 202 -11.32 28.23 -4.39
N GLY A 203 -10.53 27.58 -5.27
CA GLY A 203 -9.64 28.27 -6.21
C GLY A 203 -8.19 27.77 -6.21
N PRO A 204 -7.26 28.52 -6.84
CA PRO A 204 -5.86 28.16 -6.89
C PRO A 204 -5.15 28.38 -5.55
N LEU A 205 -4.39 27.39 -5.11
CA LEU A 205 -3.48 27.43 -3.96
C LEU A 205 -2.07 27.74 -4.43
N THR A 206 -1.44 28.71 -3.78
CA THR A 206 -0.02 29.05 -3.95
C THR A 206 0.89 28.01 -3.31
N PHE A 207 2.15 27.97 -3.73
CA PHE A 207 3.13 27.07 -3.11
C PHE A 207 3.32 27.37 -1.61
N GLU A 208 3.36 28.64 -1.23
CA GLU A 208 3.55 29.09 0.15
C GLU A 208 2.38 28.63 1.05
N GLN A 209 1.15 28.79 0.58
CA GLN A 209 -0.04 28.31 1.30
C GLN A 209 -0.01 26.80 1.55
N VAL A 210 0.42 26.03 0.54
CA VAL A 210 0.60 24.58 0.65
C VAL A 210 1.73 24.24 1.61
N HIS A 211 2.86 24.91 1.48
CA HIS A 211 4.04 24.68 2.30
C HIS A 211 3.77 24.91 3.79
N ASP A 212 3.07 25.99 4.13
CA ASP A 212 2.80 26.37 5.52
C ASP A 212 1.71 25.52 6.17
N ALA A 213 0.77 25.01 5.37
CA ALA A 213 -0.34 24.20 5.88
C ALA A 213 -0.02 22.70 5.96
N VAL A 214 0.78 22.15 5.02
CA VAL A 214 0.97 20.70 4.90
C VAL A 214 2.14 20.23 5.76
N LEU A 215 1.83 19.41 6.76
CA LEU A 215 2.81 18.82 7.66
C LEU A 215 3.41 17.55 7.05
N ASN A 216 4.58 17.14 7.55
CA ASN A 216 5.14 15.85 7.20
C ASN A 216 4.40 14.73 7.93
N VAL A 217 3.56 14.01 7.19
CA VAL A 217 2.76 12.87 7.67
C VAL A 217 3.05 11.60 6.88
N ALA A 218 4.14 11.62 6.10
CA ALA A 218 4.64 10.48 5.37
C ALA A 218 4.93 9.35 6.33
N ARG A 219 4.61 8.13 5.90
CA ARG A 219 4.94 6.91 6.63
C ARG A 219 5.88 6.11 5.76
N TYR A 220 7.12 5.99 6.22
CA TYR A 220 8.15 5.38 5.41
C TYR A 220 8.20 3.87 5.63
N ASP A 221 8.46 3.17 4.53
CA ASP A 221 8.62 1.72 4.52
C ASP A 221 10.10 1.41 4.27
N VAL A 222 10.67 0.54 5.10
CA VAL A 222 12.04 0.05 4.96
C VAL A 222 12.31 -0.55 3.56
N PHE A 223 11.32 -1.16 2.92
CA PHE A 223 11.45 -1.65 1.54
C PHE A 223 11.54 -0.50 0.52
N LYS A 224 10.78 0.58 0.71
CA LYS A 224 10.88 1.79 -0.13
C LYS A 224 12.19 2.55 0.10
N LEU A 225 12.78 2.43 1.30
CA LEU A 225 14.10 2.99 1.59
C LEU A 225 15.16 2.36 0.68
N SER A 226 15.10 1.03 0.52
CA SER A 226 15.96 0.30 -0.42
C SER A 226 15.78 0.80 -1.86
N GLU A 227 14.56 1.10 -2.30
CA GLU A 227 14.34 1.68 -3.63
C GLU A 227 14.97 3.07 -3.77
N ALA A 228 14.86 3.95 -2.78
CA ALA A 228 15.48 5.28 -2.79
C ALA A 228 17.01 5.19 -2.84
N MET A 229 17.58 4.24 -2.09
CA MET A 229 19.02 3.92 -2.13
C MET A 229 19.42 3.45 -3.53
N LEU A 230 18.70 2.48 -4.10
CA LEU A 230 19.00 1.93 -5.42
C LEU A 230 18.78 2.94 -6.55
N SER A 231 17.81 3.86 -6.44
CA SER A 231 17.60 4.90 -7.46
C SER A 231 18.64 6.02 -7.39
N GLY A 232 19.37 6.14 -6.28
CA GLY A 232 20.30 7.24 -6.02
C GLY A 232 19.60 8.57 -5.67
N ASP A 233 18.35 8.50 -5.21
CA ASP A 233 17.61 9.69 -4.77
C ASP A 233 18.04 10.04 -3.34
N VAL A 234 19.19 10.69 -3.22
CA VAL A 234 19.82 11.04 -1.95
C VAL A 234 18.90 11.90 -1.06
N PRO A 235 18.25 12.97 -1.56
CA PRO A 235 17.33 13.75 -0.73
C PRO A 235 16.19 12.92 -0.16
N ARG A 236 15.58 12.03 -0.95
CA ARG A 236 14.53 11.13 -0.46
C ARG A 236 15.08 10.13 0.55
N LEU A 237 16.22 9.52 0.26
CA LEU A 237 16.88 8.53 1.13
C LEU A 237 17.12 9.10 2.54
N VAL A 238 17.67 10.32 2.62
CA VAL A 238 17.92 11.00 3.90
C VAL A 238 16.62 11.22 4.66
N ARG A 239 15.59 11.80 4.01
CA ARG A 239 14.28 12.03 4.64
C ARG A 239 13.64 10.74 5.15
N MET A 240 13.74 9.66 4.38
CA MET A 240 13.19 8.35 4.77
C MET A 240 13.91 7.79 5.99
N LEU A 241 15.25 7.86 6.06
CA LEU A 241 16.01 7.42 7.23
C LEU A 241 15.68 8.25 8.48
N GLU A 242 15.57 9.57 8.34
CA GLU A 242 15.18 10.45 9.44
C GLU A 242 13.76 10.15 9.94
N GLY A 243 12.81 9.92 9.03
CA GLY A 243 11.45 9.55 9.39
C GLY A 243 11.37 8.19 10.07
N LEU A 244 12.05 7.15 9.56
CA LEU A 244 12.14 5.83 10.20
C LEU A 244 12.77 5.94 11.61
N ARG A 245 13.77 6.81 11.78
CA ARG A 245 14.35 7.12 13.10
C ARG A 245 13.32 7.77 14.03
N GLY A 246 12.57 8.76 13.54
CA GLY A 246 11.54 9.45 14.30
C GLY A 246 10.36 8.56 14.69
N GLU A 247 10.00 7.60 13.84
CA GLU A 247 8.97 6.58 14.10
C GLU A 247 9.44 5.49 15.10
N GLY A 248 10.74 5.46 15.43
CA GLY A 248 11.31 4.47 16.34
C GLY A 248 11.50 3.10 15.71
N GLU A 249 11.64 3.04 14.38
CA GLU A 249 11.79 1.77 13.66
C GLU A 249 13.06 1.03 14.11
N ALA A 250 12.99 -0.30 14.18
CA ALA A 250 14.11 -1.09 14.66
C ALA A 250 15.33 -0.97 13.72
N THR A 251 16.45 -0.45 14.21
CA THR A 251 17.70 -0.29 13.45
C THR A 251 18.22 -1.60 12.85
N VAL A 252 17.96 -2.73 13.51
CA VAL A 252 18.26 -4.07 13.00
C VAL A 252 17.52 -4.37 11.69
N LEU A 253 16.24 -3.97 11.59
CA LEU A 253 15.43 -4.17 10.40
C LEU A 253 15.92 -3.30 9.24
N VAL A 254 16.23 -2.03 9.54
CA VAL A 254 16.80 -1.10 8.55
C VAL A 254 18.14 -1.60 8.02
N LEU A 255 19.04 -2.01 8.92
CA LEU A 255 20.33 -2.59 8.53
C LEU A 255 20.17 -3.81 7.63
N TRP A 256 19.27 -4.72 8.01
CA TRP A 256 18.99 -5.93 7.23
C TRP A 256 18.57 -5.58 5.80
N ALA A 257 17.63 -4.65 5.63
CA ALA A 257 17.13 -4.27 4.32
C ALA A 257 18.20 -3.62 3.42
N LEU A 258 19.02 -2.71 3.98
CA LEU A 258 20.14 -2.12 3.24
C LEU A 258 21.16 -3.19 2.86
N THR A 259 21.50 -4.07 3.79
CA THR A 259 22.49 -5.13 3.59
C THR A 259 22.04 -6.14 2.52
N GLU A 260 20.76 -6.48 2.47
CA GLU A 260 20.23 -7.41 1.47
C GLU A 260 20.40 -6.86 0.04
N GLU A 261 20.16 -5.56 -0.16
CA GLU A 261 20.41 -4.93 -1.45
C GLU A 261 21.89 -4.88 -1.80
N ILE A 262 22.77 -4.58 -0.84
CA ILE A 262 24.23 -4.57 -1.05
C ILE A 262 24.72 -5.96 -1.46
N ARG A 263 24.21 -7.03 -0.83
CA ARG A 263 24.52 -8.42 -1.20
C ARG A 263 24.07 -8.75 -2.62
N VAL A 264 22.87 -8.32 -3.00
CA VAL A 264 22.36 -8.51 -4.37
C VAL A 264 23.22 -7.76 -5.37
N LEU A 265 23.55 -6.49 -5.12
CA LEU A 265 24.44 -5.70 -5.96
C LEU A 265 25.82 -6.34 -6.10
N SER A 266 26.40 -6.85 -5.01
CA SER A 266 27.68 -7.58 -5.03
C SER A 266 27.63 -8.79 -5.96
N LYS A 267 26.57 -9.62 -5.86
CA LYS A 267 26.39 -10.78 -6.74
C LYS A 267 26.20 -10.38 -8.20
N VAL A 268 25.44 -9.31 -8.46
CA VAL A 268 25.26 -8.77 -9.81
C VAL A 268 26.60 -8.31 -10.38
N ARG A 269 27.41 -7.55 -9.63
CA ARG A 269 28.73 -7.09 -10.10
C ARG A 269 29.70 -8.22 -10.36
N GLN A 270 29.74 -9.23 -9.49
CA GLN A 270 30.55 -10.43 -9.69
C GLN A 270 30.12 -11.18 -10.96
N GLY A 271 28.81 -11.36 -11.16
CA GLY A 271 28.27 -12.00 -12.36
C GLY A 271 28.60 -11.25 -13.64
N LEU A 272 28.45 -9.92 -13.64
CA LEU A 272 28.82 -9.07 -14.78
C LEU A 272 30.32 -9.13 -15.07
N ALA A 273 31.17 -9.13 -14.05
CA ALA A 273 32.62 -9.29 -14.20
C ALA A 273 33.00 -10.68 -14.76
N ALA A 274 32.21 -11.71 -14.44
CA ALA A 274 32.32 -13.05 -15.02
C ALA A 274 31.69 -13.18 -16.42
N GLY A 275 31.27 -12.08 -17.06
CA GLY A 275 30.72 -12.06 -18.42
C GLY A 275 29.25 -12.48 -18.55
N LYS A 276 28.52 -12.69 -17.44
CA LYS A 276 27.09 -12.99 -17.50
C LYS A 276 26.29 -11.75 -17.94
N GLN A 277 25.22 -11.98 -18.67
CA GLN A 277 24.28 -10.92 -19.05
C GLN A 277 23.38 -10.52 -17.88
N ILE A 278 23.06 -9.22 -17.78
CA ILE A 278 22.23 -8.69 -16.68
C ILE A 278 20.85 -9.36 -16.59
N GLY A 279 20.20 -9.66 -17.73
CA GLY A 279 18.90 -10.32 -17.74
C GLY A 279 18.91 -11.75 -17.21
N VAL A 280 20.05 -12.45 -17.30
CA VAL A 280 20.22 -13.79 -16.69
C VAL A 280 20.35 -13.63 -15.17
N LEU A 281 21.19 -12.70 -14.73
CA LEU A 281 21.40 -12.42 -13.31
C LEU A 281 20.11 -11.99 -12.59
N THR A 282 19.29 -11.14 -13.22
CA THR A 282 17.99 -10.71 -12.67
C THR A 282 17.08 -11.92 -12.37
N ARG A 283 17.04 -12.91 -13.28
CA ARG A 283 16.23 -14.13 -13.08
C ARG A 283 16.83 -15.07 -12.05
N GLU A 284 18.14 -15.34 -12.13
CA GLU A 284 18.86 -16.21 -11.19
C GLU A 284 18.73 -15.70 -9.73
N LEU A 285 18.86 -14.40 -9.55
CA LEU A 285 18.77 -13.74 -8.23
C LEU A 285 17.33 -13.41 -7.82
N ARG A 286 16.33 -13.79 -8.62
CA ARG A 286 14.89 -13.54 -8.35
C ARG A 286 14.62 -12.06 -8.03
N ILE A 287 15.22 -11.18 -8.82
CA ILE A 287 14.98 -9.73 -8.73
C ILE A 287 13.71 -9.44 -9.50
N TRP A 288 12.69 -8.92 -8.81
CA TRP A 288 11.36 -8.68 -9.37
C TRP A 288 10.86 -7.26 -9.08
N GLY A 289 9.88 -6.81 -9.88
CA GLY A 289 9.17 -5.57 -9.63
C GLY A 289 10.04 -4.33 -9.86
N PRO A 290 9.93 -3.27 -9.04
CA PRO A 290 10.72 -2.04 -9.21
C PRO A 290 12.24 -2.30 -9.26
N ARG A 291 12.72 -3.31 -8.53
CA ARG A 291 14.14 -3.67 -8.46
C ARG A 291 14.72 -4.14 -9.79
N GLU A 292 13.92 -4.67 -10.71
CA GLU A 292 14.39 -5.08 -12.05
C GLU A 292 15.01 -3.91 -12.84
N LYS A 293 14.49 -2.70 -12.62
CA LYS A 293 15.02 -1.48 -13.24
C LYS A 293 16.12 -0.83 -12.42
N LEU A 294 15.96 -0.81 -11.10
CA LEU A 294 16.85 -0.08 -10.19
C LEU A 294 18.19 -0.79 -9.95
N VAL A 295 18.18 -2.12 -9.78
CA VAL A 295 19.41 -2.87 -9.48
C VAL A 295 20.44 -2.79 -10.61
N PRO A 296 20.09 -2.95 -11.90
CA PRO A 296 21.04 -2.75 -12.99
C PRO A 296 21.67 -1.36 -13.00
N GLN A 297 20.88 -0.31 -12.75
CA GLN A 297 21.37 1.08 -12.73
C GLN A 297 22.33 1.30 -11.55
N ALA A 298 21.96 0.86 -10.35
CA ALA A 298 22.83 0.92 -9.18
C ALA A 298 24.13 0.12 -9.36
N ALA A 299 24.06 -1.05 -10.00
CA ALA A 299 25.24 -1.84 -10.30
C ALA A 299 26.21 -1.13 -11.27
N GLN A 300 25.73 -0.32 -12.21
CA GLN A 300 26.62 0.40 -13.14
C GLN A 300 27.48 1.46 -12.43
N ARG A 301 26.96 2.09 -11.38
CA ARG A 301 27.65 3.17 -10.65
C ARG A 301 28.57 2.68 -9.52
N LEU A 302 28.47 1.40 -9.14
CA LEU A 302 29.25 0.82 -8.03
C LEU A 302 30.31 -0.19 -8.51
N SER A 303 31.49 -0.09 -7.93
CA SER A 303 32.56 -1.08 -8.05
C SER A 303 32.39 -2.22 -7.05
N LEU A 304 33.01 -3.37 -7.34
CA LEU A 304 33.03 -4.50 -6.41
C LEU A 304 33.71 -4.13 -5.08
N ALA A 305 34.80 -3.36 -5.13
CA ALA A 305 35.52 -2.89 -3.95
C ALA A 305 34.64 -1.99 -3.05
N GLN A 306 33.84 -1.10 -3.63
CA GLN A 306 32.88 -0.29 -2.85
C GLN A 306 31.83 -1.16 -2.16
N LEU A 307 31.31 -2.19 -2.85
CA LEU A 307 30.32 -3.11 -2.31
C LEU A 307 30.90 -3.99 -1.20
N GLU A 308 32.14 -4.47 -1.35
CA GLU A 308 32.85 -5.22 -0.31
C GLU A 308 33.12 -4.36 0.92
N ALA A 309 33.55 -3.10 0.73
CA ALA A 309 33.72 -2.15 1.81
C ALA A 309 32.39 -1.86 2.54
N ALA A 310 31.29 -1.69 1.78
CA ALA A 310 29.95 -1.50 2.32
C ALA A 310 29.48 -2.73 3.12
N LEU A 311 29.76 -3.96 2.67
CA LEU A 311 29.48 -5.17 3.44
C LEU A 311 30.31 -5.24 4.73
N GLY A 312 31.57 -4.82 4.70
CA GLY A 312 32.41 -4.71 5.88
C GLY A 312 31.87 -3.70 6.89
N MET A 313 31.39 -2.56 6.42
CA MET A 313 30.72 -1.56 7.24
C MET A 313 29.39 -2.08 7.81
N ALA A 314 28.58 -2.77 7.01
CA ALA A 314 27.34 -3.41 7.46
C ALA A 314 27.59 -4.44 8.57
N ALA A 315 28.68 -5.21 8.49
CA ALA A 315 29.07 -6.15 9.55
C ALA A 315 29.47 -5.45 10.86
N LYS A 316 30.12 -4.29 10.79
CA LYS A 316 30.41 -3.46 11.97
C LYS A 316 29.12 -2.87 12.57
N LEU A 317 28.21 -2.39 11.71
CA LEU A 317 26.90 -1.89 12.11
C LEU A 317 26.07 -2.99 12.78
N ASP A 318 26.11 -4.23 12.28
CA ASP A 318 25.37 -5.36 12.88
C ASP A 318 25.78 -5.61 14.33
N ARG A 319 27.08 -5.47 14.63
CA ARG A 319 27.58 -5.52 16.02
C ARG A 319 27.02 -4.34 16.83
N GLN A 320 27.08 -3.14 16.28
CA GLN A 320 26.64 -1.93 16.96
C GLN A 320 25.15 -1.93 17.30
N VAL A 321 24.27 -2.28 16.34
CA VAL A 321 22.81 -2.34 16.56
C VAL A 321 22.42 -3.43 17.55
N LYS A 322 23.29 -4.42 17.79
CA LYS A 322 23.13 -5.47 18.81
C LYS A 322 23.79 -5.11 20.15
N GLY A 323 24.27 -3.89 20.32
CA GLY A 323 24.86 -3.39 21.56
C GLY A 323 26.34 -3.74 21.77
N LEU A 324 27.03 -4.24 20.74
CA LEU A 324 28.46 -4.55 20.81
C LEU A 324 29.30 -3.36 20.31
N ARG A 325 30.52 -3.23 20.83
CA ARG A 325 31.47 -2.19 20.39
C ARG A 325 31.86 -2.40 18.92
N ALA A 326 31.79 -1.33 18.12
CA ALA A 326 32.19 -1.33 16.72
C ALA A 326 33.16 -0.17 16.45
N GLU A 327 34.46 -0.48 16.31
CA GLU A 327 35.49 0.53 16.08
C GLU A 327 35.38 1.17 14.69
N GLY A 328 35.55 2.50 14.66
CA GLY A 328 35.45 3.31 13.45
C GLY A 328 34.02 3.55 12.96
N MET A 329 32.99 3.20 13.75
CA MET A 329 31.61 3.57 13.50
C MET A 329 31.22 4.84 14.27
N PRO A 330 30.27 5.64 13.77
CA PRO A 330 29.65 6.72 14.54
C PRO A 330 29.08 6.21 15.87
N ALA A 331 28.92 7.09 16.86
CA ALA A 331 28.36 6.72 18.16
C ALA A 331 26.90 6.23 18.03
N GLU A 332 26.10 6.96 17.24
CA GLU A 332 24.71 6.65 16.96
C GLU A 332 24.60 5.69 15.75
N PRO A 333 23.93 4.53 15.89
CA PRO A 333 23.78 3.58 14.78
C PRO A 333 23.11 4.17 13.54
N TRP A 334 22.18 5.12 13.72
CA TRP A 334 21.48 5.80 12.62
C TRP A 334 22.40 6.59 11.70
N ASP A 335 23.44 7.22 12.24
CA ASP A 335 24.40 7.97 11.45
C ASP A 335 25.24 7.02 10.59
N GLY A 336 25.59 5.85 11.13
CA GLY A 336 26.28 4.80 10.37
C GLY A 336 25.38 4.15 9.31
N LEU A 337 24.09 3.95 9.59
CA LEU A 337 23.11 3.50 8.58
C LEU A 337 22.99 4.51 7.42
N LEU A 338 22.96 5.80 7.74
CA LEU A 338 22.95 6.86 6.73
C LEU A 338 24.23 6.84 5.88
N GLN A 339 25.40 6.76 6.51
CA GLN A 339 26.67 6.66 5.79
C GLN A 339 26.70 5.44 4.87
N LEU A 340 26.27 4.27 5.35
CA LEU A 340 26.18 3.04 4.55
C LEU A 340 25.26 3.23 3.34
N ALA A 341 24.06 3.79 3.54
CA ALA A 341 23.10 4.00 2.46
C ALA A 341 23.62 5.02 1.43
N LEU A 342 24.30 6.09 1.87
CA LEU A 342 24.91 7.08 1.00
C LEU A 342 26.06 6.51 0.14
N THR A 343 26.82 5.54 0.66
CA THR A 343 27.85 4.84 -0.15
C THR A 343 27.25 4.13 -1.36
N ILE A 344 26.01 3.65 -1.26
CA ILE A 344 25.33 2.91 -2.34
C ILE A 344 24.54 3.85 -3.26
N ALA A 345 23.99 4.94 -2.70
CA ALA A 345 23.16 5.87 -3.45
C ALA A 345 23.95 6.82 -4.37
N ARG A 346 25.24 7.05 -4.09
CA ARG A 346 26.11 7.97 -4.84
C ARG A 346 26.82 7.31 -6.02
#